data_AF-A0A3A0ATE9-F1
#
_entry.id   AF-A0A3A0ATE9-F1
#
_cell.length_a   1.000
_cell.length_b   1.000
_cell.length_c   1.000
_cell.angle_alpha   90.00
_cell.angle_beta   90.00
_cell.angle_gamma   90.00
#
_symmetry.space_group_name_H-M   'P 1'
#
loop_
_entity.id
_entity.type
_entity.pdbx_description
1 polymer ?
#
loop_
_entity_poly.entity_id
_entity_poly.type
_entity_poly.pdbx_seq_one_letter_code
_entity_poly.pdbx_strand_id
1 'polypeptide(L)'
;MHAKLNTQVVWIALLLLGALLLGGCRAAAPALSVPPGARPGDLAGLAACDFQPAGSKAIYAAECATLVVPENWAKEGARLIALPVVRIPARGPEPAEPVFWLVGGPGGPNLSWEPPAWLLARHDVVMVGYRGVEGTVTLACPEVNRLMKAHIGRDAFSETARAGYVAAAQACAAAHQAAGVDLAGYTIPGVVEDLEAARKALGYARIHLFSESYGTRIAQIYAYLHPASLRRLVLIGVNTPGHFVWDPAVFDQMIGRIAELCRQDAACSRRTADFAQTMYTVNHTMPDRWLLFRIDPDTVRMGAHFLFMSNPMMPLVFDAYLAAAAGDPSGRGCCPQTSRSTAIRSTRAARPTWRPMAGSTAWGWGSRSWARPSPSGSGPWRRPGPSSRSPRRCAAFRRAMWRCCWSTAPWISPRRPPPWTRPSPTITRRRRCCCRSSAMWAMCTRSSPRPSSG
;
A
#
# COMPACT_ATOMS: atom_id res chain seq x y z
N MET A 1 -0.62 -58.88 -42.14
CA MET A 1 0.14 -57.63 -41.86
C MET A 1 -0.26 -57.14 -40.49
N HIS A 2 0.31 -57.74 -39.44
CA HIS A 2 -0.02 -57.46 -38.04
C HIS A 2 1.27 -57.32 -37.23
N ALA A 3 1.19 -56.44 -36.22
CA ALA A 3 2.00 -56.45 -35.00
C ALA A 3 3.48 -56.05 -35.09
N LYS A 4 3.76 -54.75 -35.27
CA LYS A 4 5.01 -54.14 -34.74
C LYS A 4 4.82 -52.77 -34.07
N LEU A 5 3.59 -52.27 -33.94
CA LEU A 5 3.28 -50.95 -33.38
C LEU A 5 2.60 -51.08 -32.02
N ASN A 6 3.25 -51.68 -31.01
CA ASN A 6 2.69 -51.65 -29.66
C ASN A 6 3.71 -51.68 -28.53
N THR A 7 4.91 -52.24 -28.75
CA THR A 7 5.89 -52.38 -27.67
C THR A 7 6.58 -51.05 -27.32
N GLN A 8 6.90 -50.21 -28.31
CA GLN A 8 7.58 -48.92 -28.05
C GLN A 8 6.68 -47.90 -27.34
N VAL A 9 5.38 -47.89 -27.61
CA VAL A 9 4.43 -46.98 -26.94
C VAL A 9 4.26 -47.36 -25.47
N VAL A 10 4.24 -48.66 -25.16
CA VAL A 10 4.15 -49.16 -23.78
C VAL A 10 5.41 -48.83 -22.99
N TRP A 11 6.60 -48.94 -23.57
CA TRP A 11 7.86 -48.57 -22.90
C TRP A 11 7.98 -47.05 -22.65
N ILE A 12 7.55 -46.22 -23.59
CA ILE A 12 7.53 -44.75 -23.40
C ILE A 12 6.52 -44.36 -22.32
N ALA A 13 5.34 -44.99 -22.28
CA ALA A 13 4.34 -44.75 -21.25
C ALA A 13 4.83 -45.16 -19.85
N LEU A 14 5.52 -46.30 -19.72
CA LEU A 14 6.09 -46.76 -18.45
C LEU A 14 7.27 -45.89 -17.96
N LEU A 15 8.11 -45.40 -18.87
CA LEU A 15 9.19 -44.46 -18.53
C LEU A 15 8.65 -43.08 -18.10
N LEU A 16 7.57 -42.59 -18.72
CA LEU A 16 6.89 -41.37 -18.30
C LEU A 16 6.16 -41.53 -16.96
N LEU A 17 5.57 -42.70 -16.68
CA LEU A 17 4.98 -43.00 -15.37
C LEU A 17 6.06 -43.10 -14.27
N GLY A 18 7.21 -43.72 -14.57
CA GLY A 18 8.36 -43.80 -13.66
C GLY A 18 8.98 -42.44 -13.35
N ALA A 19 9.06 -41.54 -14.34
CA ALA A 19 9.52 -40.17 -14.15
C ALA A 19 8.52 -39.30 -13.35
N LEU A 20 7.21 -39.57 -13.44
CA LEU A 20 6.20 -38.92 -12.60
C LEU A 20 6.23 -39.40 -11.14
N LEU A 21 6.62 -40.65 -10.89
CA LEU A 21 6.70 -41.21 -9.52
C LEU A 21 8.01 -40.82 -8.79
N LEU A 22 9.04 -40.42 -9.52
CA LEU A 22 10.30 -39.88 -8.96
C LEU A 22 10.32 -38.34 -8.90
N GLY A 23 9.28 -37.68 -9.42
CA GLY A 23 9.07 -36.24 -9.39
C GLY A 23 8.59 -35.72 -8.04
N GLY A 24 9.47 -35.75 -7.04
CA GLY A 24 9.43 -34.83 -5.91
C GLY A 24 8.45 -35.16 -4.78
N CYS A 25 8.89 -36.04 -3.87
CA CYS A 25 8.69 -35.75 -2.44
C CYS A 25 9.45 -34.45 -2.13
N ARG A 26 8.89 -33.29 -2.45
CA ARG A 26 9.19 -32.08 -1.69
C ARG A 26 8.65 -32.38 -0.30
N ALA A 27 9.55 -32.72 0.62
CA ALA A 27 9.22 -32.73 2.04
C ALA A 27 8.51 -31.41 2.31
N ALA A 28 7.23 -31.49 2.71
CA ALA A 28 6.51 -30.31 3.13
C ALA A 28 7.37 -29.65 4.21
N ALA A 29 7.70 -28.37 4.02
CA ALA A 29 8.43 -27.63 5.04
C ALA A 29 7.69 -27.84 6.37
N PRO A 30 8.39 -28.22 7.46
CA PRO A 30 7.75 -28.49 8.73
C PRO A 30 6.88 -27.30 9.12
N ALA A 31 5.65 -27.57 9.55
CA ALA A 31 4.74 -26.52 9.98
C ALA A 31 5.41 -25.71 11.11
N LEU A 32 5.37 -24.38 10.98
CA LEU A 32 5.92 -23.49 12.00
C LEU A 32 5.24 -23.81 13.34
N SER A 33 6.01 -23.89 14.42
CA SER A 33 5.50 -24.19 15.76
C SER A 33 6.31 -23.42 16.81
N VAL A 34 5.72 -23.23 17.99
CA VAL A 34 6.44 -22.68 19.14
C VAL A 34 7.27 -23.81 19.76
N PRO A 35 8.61 -23.70 19.81
CA PRO A 35 9.44 -24.72 20.42
C PRO A 35 9.12 -24.91 21.92
N PRO A 36 9.18 -26.15 22.46
CA PRO A 36 9.00 -26.39 23.88
C PRO A 36 10.01 -25.58 24.71
N GLY A 37 9.52 -24.89 25.74
CA GLY A 37 10.35 -24.07 26.63
C GLY A 37 10.80 -22.72 26.05
N ALA A 38 10.38 -22.36 24.84
CA ALA A 38 10.66 -21.06 24.26
C ALA A 38 10.05 -19.91 25.09
N ARG A 39 10.73 -18.77 25.05
CA ARG A 39 10.36 -17.54 25.73
C ARG A 39 10.06 -16.43 24.72
N PRO A 40 9.29 -15.39 25.12
CA PRO A 40 9.14 -14.17 24.34
C PRO A 40 10.49 -13.60 23.88
N GLY A 41 10.62 -13.38 22.57
CA GLY A 41 11.82 -12.82 21.96
C GLY A 41 12.85 -13.85 21.50
N ASP A 42 12.64 -15.14 21.77
CA ASP A 42 13.54 -16.18 21.27
C ASP A 42 13.48 -16.28 19.75
N LEU A 43 14.65 -16.41 19.13
CA LEU A 43 14.80 -16.70 17.71
C LEU A 43 15.37 -18.12 17.54
N ALA A 44 14.50 -19.06 17.20
CA ALA A 44 14.84 -20.46 17.10
C ALA A 44 15.21 -20.85 15.67
N GLY A 45 16.25 -21.68 15.55
CA GLY A 45 16.57 -22.38 14.30
C GLY A 45 17.04 -21.47 13.16
N LEU A 46 17.77 -20.38 13.46
CA LEU A 46 18.40 -19.57 12.42
C LEU A 46 19.41 -20.42 11.64
N ALA A 47 19.03 -20.78 10.42
CA ALA A 47 19.80 -21.68 9.58
C ALA A 47 19.67 -21.29 8.11
N ALA A 48 20.68 -21.66 7.31
CA ALA A 48 20.66 -21.45 5.88
C ALA A 48 19.43 -22.12 5.23
N CYS A 49 18.77 -21.40 4.33
CA CYS A 49 17.60 -21.85 3.59
C CYS A 49 17.58 -21.24 2.19
N ASP A 50 16.86 -21.91 1.28
CA ASP A 50 16.45 -21.32 0.01
C ASP A 50 15.12 -20.60 0.20
N PHE A 51 15.12 -19.28 0.12
CA PHE A 51 13.93 -18.46 0.24
C PHE A 51 13.38 -18.05 -1.12
N GLN A 52 12.11 -18.33 -1.35
CA GLN A 52 11.36 -17.87 -2.52
C GLN A 52 10.25 -16.92 -2.04
N PRO A 53 10.33 -15.61 -2.36
CA PRO A 53 9.27 -14.68 -1.99
C PRO A 53 7.92 -15.11 -2.56
N ALA A 54 6.84 -14.89 -1.80
CA ALA A 54 5.50 -15.24 -2.25
C ALA A 54 5.16 -14.55 -3.58
N GLY A 55 4.78 -15.33 -4.60
CA GLY A 55 4.47 -14.82 -5.94
C GLY A 55 5.69 -14.61 -6.87
N SER A 56 6.90 -14.82 -6.37
CA SER A 56 8.14 -14.70 -7.13
C SER A 56 8.59 -16.02 -7.76
N LYS A 57 9.42 -15.94 -8.82
CA LYS A 57 10.22 -17.07 -9.34
C LYS A 57 11.68 -17.03 -8.88
N ALA A 58 12.12 -15.94 -8.24
CA ALA A 58 13.47 -15.79 -7.74
C ALA A 58 13.67 -16.61 -6.47
N ILE A 59 14.86 -17.19 -6.33
CA ILE A 59 15.30 -17.91 -5.13
C ILE A 59 16.52 -17.18 -4.57
N TYR A 60 16.51 -16.94 -3.27
CA TYR A 60 17.58 -16.28 -2.54
C TYR A 60 18.17 -17.26 -1.53
N ALA A 61 19.50 -17.39 -1.52
CA ALA A 61 20.19 -17.96 -0.38
C ALA A 61 19.98 -17.03 0.82
N ALA A 62 19.34 -17.55 1.85
CA ALA A 62 18.90 -16.80 3.01
C ALA A 62 19.19 -17.58 4.29
N GLU A 63 18.89 -16.97 5.43
CA GLU A 63 18.76 -17.63 6.71
C GLU A 63 17.31 -17.48 7.18
N CYS A 64 16.70 -18.61 7.49
CA CYS A 64 15.33 -18.69 7.98
C CYS A 64 15.35 -19.01 9.47
N ALA A 65 14.41 -18.43 10.21
CA ALA A 65 14.24 -18.69 11.63
C ALA A 65 12.78 -18.57 12.06
N THR A 66 12.50 -19.02 13.27
CA THR A 66 11.22 -18.85 13.95
C THR A 66 11.38 -17.85 15.08
N LEU A 67 10.68 -16.73 15.01
CA LEU A 67 10.58 -15.77 16.10
C LEU A 67 9.40 -16.12 17.01
N VAL A 68 9.64 -16.25 18.31
CA VAL A 68 8.61 -16.53 19.30
C VAL A 68 8.22 -15.24 20.02
N VAL A 69 6.94 -14.90 20.01
CA VAL A 69 6.40 -13.66 20.60
C VAL A 69 5.11 -13.94 21.35
N PRO A 70 4.72 -13.12 22.34
CA PRO A 70 3.39 -13.18 22.90
C PRO A 70 2.36 -12.79 21.83
N GLU A 71 1.26 -13.55 21.78
CA GLU A 71 0.12 -13.25 20.92
C GLU A 71 -0.40 -11.83 21.19
N ASN A 72 -0.39 -11.41 22.45
CA ASN A 72 -0.81 -10.10 22.87
C ASN A 72 0.25 -9.45 23.76
N TRP A 73 1.01 -8.50 23.19
CA TRP A 73 2.05 -7.74 23.90
C TRP A 73 1.51 -6.89 25.06
N ALA A 74 0.21 -6.61 25.11
CA ALA A 74 -0.42 -5.86 26.20
C ALA A 74 -0.86 -6.75 27.37
N LYS A 75 -0.70 -8.08 27.27
CA LYS A 75 -1.15 -9.04 28.28
C LYS A 75 0.03 -9.89 28.77
N GLU A 76 0.33 -9.77 30.07
CA GLU A 76 1.31 -10.63 30.72
C GLU A 76 0.85 -12.09 30.69
N GLY A 77 1.79 -13.01 30.41
CA GLY A 77 1.48 -14.44 30.28
C GLY A 77 0.59 -14.79 29.09
N ALA A 78 0.47 -13.94 28.07
CA ALA A 78 -0.22 -14.28 26.84
C ALA A 78 0.39 -15.55 26.19
N ARG A 79 -0.47 -16.32 25.50
CA ARG A 79 -0.04 -17.47 24.70
C ARG A 79 1.07 -17.04 23.74
N LEU A 80 2.07 -17.88 23.56
CA LEU A 80 3.12 -17.63 22.57
C LEU A 80 2.65 -18.04 21.18
N ILE A 81 3.05 -17.25 20.19
CA ILE A 81 2.91 -17.55 18.77
C ILE A 81 4.30 -17.53 18.12
N ALA A 82 4.43 -18.23 17.01
CA ALA A 82 5.64 -18.26 16.21
C ALA A 82 5.40 -17.56 14.88
N LEU A 83 6.34 -16.69 14.49
CA LEU A 83 6.35 -15.95 13.23
C LEU A 83 7.60 -16.32 12.43
N PRO A 84 7.49 -16.49 11.09
CA PRO A 84 8.66 -16.74 10.27
C PRO A 84 9.51 -15.48 10.15
N VAL A 85 10.82 -15.64 10.21
CA VAL A 85 11.81 -14.60 9.93
C VAL A 85 12.72 -15.08 8.82
N VAL A 86 12.94 -14.21 7.83
CA VAL A 86 13.87 -14.43 6.73
C VAL A 86 14.89 -13.31 6.75
N ARG A 87 16.17 -13.66 6.76
CA ARG A 87 17.29 -12.75 6.52
C ARG A 87 17.99 -13.15 5.23
N ILE A 88 18.03 -12.26 4.25
CA ILE A 88 18.86 -12.41 3.06
C ILE A 88 20.16 -11.63 3.35
N PRO A 89 21.31 -12.29 3.53
CA PRO A 89 22.55 -11.61 3.88
C PRO A 89 23.03 -10.65 2.79
N ALA A 90 23.72 -9.59 3.20
CA ALA A 90 24.51 -8.74 2.33
C ALA A 90 25.58 -9.57 1.60
N ARG A 91 25.86 -9.21 0.36
CA ARG A 91 26.83 -9.89 -0.52
C ARG A 91 28.20 -9.19 -0.55
N GLY A 92 28.27 -7.95 -0.09
CA GLY A 92 29.50 -7.15 -0.08
C GLY A 92 30.37 -7.37 1.16
N PRO A 93 31.65 -6.95 1.10
CA PRO A 93 32.61 -7.15 2.18
C PRO A 93 32.40 -6.22 3.38
N GLU A 94 31.61 -5.14 3.23
CA GLU A 94 31.32 -4.16 4.29
C GLU A 94 29.81 -4.00 4.50
N PRO A 95 29.16 -4.95 5.20
CA PRO A 95 27.75 -4.85 5.56
C PRO A 95 27.48 -3.59 6.41
N ALA A 96 26.43 -2.86 6.06
CA ALA A 96 25.88 -1.72 6.79
C ALA A 96 24.62 -2.15 7.57
N GLU A 97 23.95 -1.20 8.25
CA GLU A 97 22.74 -1.50 9.02
C GLU A 97 21.68 -2.21 8.16
N PRO A 98 21.00 -3.26 8.66
CA PRO A 98 20.07 -4.07 7.86
C PRO A 98 18.84 -3.27 7.44
N VAL A 99 18.15 -3.75 6.41
CA VAL A 99 16.90 -3.19 5.92
C VAL A 99 15.77 -4.15 6.23
N PHE A 100 14.83 -3.70 7.05
CA PHE A 100 13.58 -4.42 7.29
C PHE A 100 12.55 -3.94 6.28
N TRP A 101 12.00 -4.89 5.51
CA TRP A 101 10.94 -4.64 4.55
C TRP A 101 9.55 -4.75 5.19
N LEU A 102 8.67 -3.80 4.86
CA LEU A 102 7.30 -3.72 5.34
C LEU A 102 6.33 -3.49 4.17
N VAL A 103 5.67 -4.56 3.74
CA VAL A 103 4.73 -4.53 2.62
C VAL A 103 3.41 -3.82 2.96
N GLY A 104 2.71 -3.38 1.90
CA GLY A 104 1.34 -2.87 1.95
C GLY A 104 0.26 -3.92 2.20
N GLY A 105 -1.01 -3.52 2.05
CA GLY A 105 -2.18 -4.36 2.36
C GLY A 105 -3.18 -3.57 3.20
N PRO A 106 -3.44 -3.91 4.48
CA PRO A 106 -2.98 -5.07 5.27
C PRO A 106 -3.58 -6.41 4.76
N GLY A 107 -3.19 -7.52 5.41
CA GLY A 107 -3.77 -8.85 5.17
C GLY A 107 -3.06 -9.71 4.12
N GLY A 108 -2.05 -9.15 3.45
CA GLY A 108 -1.12 -9.91 2.60
C GLY A 108 0.16 -10.31 3.34
N PRO A 109 0.90 -11.33 2.85
CA PRO A 109 2.13 -11.81 3.47
C PRO A 109 3.27 -10.80 3.33
N ASN A 110 4.07 -10.61 4.39
CA ASN A 110 5.22 -9.72 4.37
C ASN A 110 6.45 -10.35 3.70
N LEU A 111 6.52 -11.69 3.65
CA LEU A 111 7.60 -12.44 2.99
C LEU A 111 7.36 -12.55 1.47
N SER A 112 7.07 -11.44 0.82
CA SER A 112 6.68 -11.36 -0.60
C SER A 112 7.60 -10.49 -1.46
N TRP A 113 8.61 -9.87 -0.86
CA TRP A 113 9.45 -8.89 -1.57
C TRP A 113 10.72 -9.47 -2.17
N GLU A 114 10.99 -9.04 -3.40
CA GLU A 114 12.26 -9.27 -4.09
C GLU A 114 13.20 -8.07 -3.87
N PRO A 115 14.20 -8.18 -2.99
CA PRO A 115 15.11 -7.07 -2.76
C PRO A 115 15.96 -6.79 -4.00
N PRO A 116 16.11 -5.51 -4.39
CA PRO A 116 16.96 -5.18 -5.53
C PRO A 116 18.43 -5.44 -5.21
N ALA A 117 19.20 -5.88 -6.21
CA ALA A 117 20.59 -6.28 -6.04
C ALA A 117 21.49 -5.20 -5.42
N TRP A 118 21.22 -3.91 -5.70
CA TRP A 118 21.97 -2.79 -5.12
C TRP A 118 21.80 -2.68 -3.60
N LEU A 119 20.67 -3.15 -3.05
CA LEU A 119 20.44 -3.14 -1.60
C LEU A 119 21.23 -4.26 -0.94
N LEU A 120 21.16 -5.47 -1.50
CA LEU A 120 21.92 -6.63 -1.05
C LEU A 120 23.44 -6.45 -1.20
N ALA A 121 23.91 -5.47 -1.99
CA ALA A 121 25.33 -5.17 -2.07
C ALA A 121 25.92 -4.73 -0.71
N ARG A 122 25.10 -4.16 0.19
CA ARG A 122 25.58 -3.64 1.48
C ARG A 122 24.69 -3.95 2.66
N HIS A 123 23.46 -4.40 2.47
CA HIS A 123 22.50 -4.54 3.57
C HIS A 123 21.94 -5.96 3.59
N ASP A 124 21.92 -6.55 4.79
CA ASP A 124 21.04 -7.67 5.06
C ASP A 124 19.60 -7.18 4.87
N VAL A 125 18.78 -7.97 4.18
CA VAL A 125 17.35 -7.71 4.05
C VAL A 125 16.60 -8.66 4.96
N VAL A 126 15.80 -8.10 5.88
CA VAL A 126 15.04 -8.86 6.86
C VAL A 126 13.54 -8.70 6.60
N MET A 127 12.84 -9.82 6.60
CA MET A 127 11.39 -9.89 6.53
C MET A 127 10.87 -10.70 7.72
N VAL A 128 9.92 -10.13 8.44
CA VAL A 128 9.24 -10.78 9.57
C VAL A 128 7.79 -10.97 9.16
N GLY A 129 7.27 -12.18 9.30
CA GLY A 129 5.88 -12.47 8.94
C GLY A 129 4.91 -11.70 9.82
N TYR A 130 3.80 -11.23 9.24
CA TYR A 130 2.83 -10.47 10.02
C TYR A 130 1.94 -11.39 10.86
N ARG A 131 1.85 -11.10 12.17
CA ARG A 131 0.92 -11.78 13.09
C ARG A 131 -0.50 -11.79 12.51
N GLY A 132 -1.15 -12.95 12.51
CA GLY A 132 -2.49 -13.11 11.98
C GLY A 132 -2.57 -13.26 10.46
N VAL A 133 -1.45 -13.16 9.74
CA VAL A 133 -1.36 -13.45 8.29
C VAL A 133 -0.43 -14.63 8.06
N GLU A 134 0.71 -14.63 8.74
CA GLU A 134 1.75 -15.65 8.66
C GLU A 134 2.07 -16.17 10.08
N GLY A 135 2.63 -17.37 10.17
CA GLY A 135 2.99 -17.99 11.45
C GLY A 135 1.97 -19.01 11.97
N THR A 136 2.04 -19.32 13.26
CA THR A 136 1.20 -20.36 13.89
C THR A 136 -0.26 -19.97 14.04
N VAL A 137 -0.58 -18.68 13.99
CA VAL A 137 -1.97 -18.20 14.06
C VAL A 137 -2.26 -17.29 12.88
N THR A 138 -3.21 -17.72 12.06
CA THR A 138 -3.69 -16.99 10.88
C THR A 138 -5.16 -16.67 11.03
N LEU A 139 -5.54 -15.40 10.89
CA LEU A 139 -6.93 -14.91 10.97
C LEU A 139 -7.65 -15.06 9.62
N ALA A 140 -7.52 -16.22 8.99
CA ALA A 140 -8.16 -16.49 7.71
C ALA A 140 -9.68 -16.63 7.90
N CYS A 141 -10.44 -15.93 7.05
CA CYS A 141 -11.91 -15.95 7.00
C CYS A 141 -12.40 -16.36 5.59
N PRO A 142 -12.26 -17.65 5.20
CA PRO A 142 -12.56 -18.10 3.85
C PRO A 142 -14.03 -17.94 3.46
N GLU A 143 -14.96 -17.96 4.41
CA GLU A 143 -16.38 -17.66 4.24
C GLU A 143 -16.63 -16.22 3.80
N VAL A 144 -15.92 -15.24 4.37
CA VAL A 144 -15.99 -13.84 3.91
C VAL A 144 -15.52 -13.75 2.46
N ASN A 145 -14.39 -14.38 2.14
CA ASN A 145 -13.84 -14.41 0.78
C ASN A 145 -14.76 -15.08 -0.23
N ARG A 146 -15.40 -16.21 0.14
CA ARG A 146 -16.37 -16.90 -0.71
C ARG A 146 -17.60 -16.03 -0.96
N LEU A 147 -18.09 -15.35 0.07
CA LEU A 147 -19.25 -14.48 -0.05
C LEU A 147 -18.95 -13.27 -0.95
N MET A 148 -17.81 -12.59 -0.75
CA MET A 148 -17.40 -11.49 -1.65
C MET A 148 -17.33 -11.96 -3.11
N LYS A 149 -16.70 -13.11 -3.37
CA LYS A 149 -16.64 -13.69 -4.72
C LYS A 149 -18.01 -14.00 -5.31
N ALA A 150 -18.97 -14.42 -4.47
CA ALA A 150 -20.32 -14.75 -4.92
C ALA A 150 -21.14 -13.52 -5.33
N HIS A 151 -20.82 -12.33 -4.80
CA HIS A 151 -21.50 -11.07 -5.11
C HIS A 151 -20.79 -10.20 -6.16
N ILE A 152 -19.50 -10.42 -6.41
CA ILE A 152 -18.79 -9.80 -7.53
C ILE A 152 -19.49 -10.16 -8.84
N GLY A 153 -19.74 -9.14 -9.67
CA GLY A 153 -20.46 -9.24 -10.94
C GLY A 153 -21.98 -9.37 -10.79
N ARG A 154 -22.52 -9.15 -9.59
CA ARG A 154 -23.96 -9.31 -9.31
C ARG A 154 -24.55 -8.13 -8.55
N ASP A 155 -24.08 -7.91 -7.32
CA ASP A 155 -24.68 -7.00 -6.34
C ASP A 155 -23.75 -6.75 -5.13
N ALA A 156 -22.45 -6.55 -5.39
CA ALA A 156 -21.40 -6.49 -4.35
C ALA A 156 -21.63 -5.45 -3.26
N PHE A 157 -22.39 -4.38 -3.53
CA PHE A 157 -22.69 -3.31 -2.59
C PHE A 157 -24.14 -3.29 -2.11
N SER A 158 -24.93 -4.33 -2.42
CA SER A 158 -26.30 -4.45 -1.93
C SER A 158 -26.35 -4.52 -0.40
N GLU A 159 -27.48 -4.10 0.19
CA GLU A 159 -27.67 -4.19 1.64
C GLU A 159 -27.59 -5.64 2.12
N THR A 160 -28.10 -6.58 1.33
CA THR A 160 -28.01 -8.02 1.58
C THR A 160 -26.57 -8.52 1.57
N ALA A 161 -25.77 -8.15 0.56
CA ALA A 161 -24.36 -8.50 0.49
C ALA A 161 -23.60 -7.95 1.70
N ARG A 162 -23.82 -6.66 2.03
CA ARG A 162 -23.20 -6.00 3.18
C ARG A 162 -23.56 -6.68 4.51
N ALA A 163 -24.83 -6.99 4.75
CA ALA A 163 -25.27 -7.71 5.94
C ALA A 163 -24.62 -9.11 6.01
N GLY A 164 -24.50 -9.79 4.88
CA GLY A 164 -23.81 -11.06 4.77
C GLY A 164 -22.33 -10.97 5.12
N TYR A 165 -21.60 -9.97 4.62
CA TYR A 165 -20.18 -9.77 4.95
C TYR A 165 -19.98 -9.53 6.45
N VAL A 166 -20.85 -8.72 7.07
CA VAL A 166 -20.80 -8.45 8.51
C VAL A 166 -21.05 -9.73 9.31
N ALA A 167 -22.08 -10.50 8.96
CA ALA A 167 -22.39 -11.75 9.64
C ALA A 167 -21.26 -12.79 9.49
N ALA A 168 -20.70 -12.91 8.28
CA ALA A 168 -19.57 -13.80 8.01
C ALA A 168 -18.32 -13.39 8.81
N ALA A 169 -18.00 -12.10 8.89
CA ALA A 169 -16.87 -11.60 9.67
C ALA A 169 -17.07 -11.81 11.19
N GLN A 170 -18.29 -11.61 11.70
CA GLN A 170 -18.63 -11.88 13.10
C GLN A 170 -18.51 -13.37 13.43
N ALA A 171 -19.01 -14.25 12.56
CA ALA A 171 -18.89 -15.69 12.73
C ALA A 171 -17.43 -16.14 12.69
N CYS A 172 -16.62 -15.60 11.77
CA CYS A 172 -15.18 -15.86 11.72
C CYS A 172 -14.48 -15.46 13.03
N ALA A 173 -14.75 -14.24 13.52
CA ALA A 173 -14.17 -13.74 14.76
C ALA A 173 -14.55 -14.63 15.95
N ALA A 174 -15.83 -15.01 16.05
CA ALA A 174 -16.32 -15.91 17.11
C ALA A 174 -15.65 -17.29 17.03
N ALA A 175 -15.45 -17.84 15.83
CA ALA A 175 -14.76 -19.12 15.64
C ALA A 175 -13.29 -19.06 16.09
N HIS A 176 -12.56 -18.00 15.75
CA HIS A 176 -11.19 -17.78 16.22
C HIS A 176 -11.13 -17.65 17.75
N GLN A 177 -12.04 -16.87 18.34
CA GLN A 177 -12.12 -16.72 19.80
C GLN A 177 -12.45 -18.05 20.49
N ALA A 178 -13.38 -18.85 19.95
CA ALA A 178 -13.71 -20.18 20.46
C ALA A 178 -12.51 -21.15 20.36
N ALA A 179 -11.64 -20.97 19.35
CA ALA A 179 -10.37 -21.67 19.23
C ALA A 179 -9.24 -21.12 20.15
N GLY A 180 -9.56 -20.16 21.02
CA GLY A 180 -8.63 -19.59 22.00
C GLY A 180 -7.71 -18.50 21.44
N VAL A 181 -8.00 -17.95 20.25
CA VAL A 181 -7.25 -16.83 19.67
C VAL A 181 -7.62 -15.53 20.39
N ASP A 182 -6.62 -14.81 20.88
CA ASP A 182 -6.80 -13.48 21.47
C ASP A 182 -6.79 -12.41 20.37
N LEU A 183 -7.96 -12.13 19.78
CA LEU A 183 -8.10 -11.14 18.71
C LEU A 183 -7.60 -9.74 19.08
N ALA A 184 -7.53 -9.38 20.37
CA ALA A 184 -7.01 -8.09 20.81
C ALA A 184 -5.48 -7.96 20.61
N GLY A 185 -4.76 -9.06 20.38
CA GLY A 185 -3.33 -9.08 20.10
C GLY A 185 -2.94 -8.68 18.66
N TYR A 186 -3.89 -8.71 17.71
CA TYR A 186 -3.61 -8.52 16.28
C TYR A 186 -3.75 -7.06 15.88
N THR A 187 -2.82 -6.25 16.37
CA THR A 187 -2.80 -4.79 16.18
C THR A 187 -1.50 -4.33 15.53
N ILE A 188 -1.49 -3.12 14.96
CA ILE A 188 -0.27 -2.53 14.38
C ILE A 188 0.84 -2.34 15.43
N PRO A 189 0.56 -1.84 16.66
CA PRO A 189 1.56 -1.84 17.72
C PRO A 189 2.13 -3.23 18.02
N GLY A 190 1.29 -4.28 17.99
CA GLY A 190 1.77 -5.66 18.14
C GLY A 190 2.75 -6.08 17.04
N VAL A 191 2.48 -5.73 15.79
CA VAL A 191 3.42 -5.95 14.66
C VAL A 191 4.73 -5.18 14.89
N VAL A 192 4.67 -3.95 15.40
CA VAL A 192 5.87 -3.14 15.70
C VAL A 192 6.74 -3.80 16.77
N GLU A 193 6.14 -4.33 17.82
CA GLU A 193 6.88 -5.07 18.86
C GLU A 193 7.48 -6.38 18.33
N ASP A 194 6.84 -7.05 17.37
CA ASP A 194 7.43 -8.22 16.69
C ASP A 194 8.70 -7.86 15.91
N LEU A 195 8.66 -6.74 15.17
CA LEU A 195 9.83 -6.25 14.45
C LEU A 195 10.96 -5.88 15.40
N GLU A 196 10.63 -5.27 16.54
CA GLU A 196 11.61 -4.93 17.56
C GLU A 196 12.20 -6.18 18.24
N ALA A 197 11.38 -7.20 18.51
CA ALA A 197 11.84 -8.49 19.01
C ALA A 197 12.78 -9.17 18.00
N ALA A 198 12.42 -9.18 16.72
CA ALA A 198 13.27 -9.70 15.65
C ALA A 198 14.61 -8.96 15.56
N ARG A 199 14.59 -7.62 15.61
CA ARG A 199 15.82 -6.80 15.62
C ARG A 199 16.74 -7.21 16.77
N LYS A 200 16.20 -7.30 17.99
CA LYS A 200 16.96 -7.67 19.19
C LYS A 200 17.54 -9.07 19.08
N ALA A 201 16.73 -10.04 18.66
CA ALA A 201 17.14 -11.43 18.58
C ALA A 201 18.18 -11.69 17.47
N LEU A 202 18.14 -10.91 16.39
CA LEU A 202 19.17 -10.92 15.33
C LEU A 202 20.43 -10.11 15.72
N GLY A 203 20.45 -9.44 16.87
CA GLY A 203 21.61 -8.71 17.38
C GLY A 203 21.88 -7.35 16.73
N TYR A 204 20.92 -6.78 15.99
CA TYR A 204 21.14 -5.50 15.31
C TYR A 204 20.95 -4.32 16.25
N ALA A 205 21.92 -3.42 16.34
CA ALA A 205 21.79 -2.21 17.17
C ALA A 205 20.77 -1.20 16.60
N ARG A 206 20.81 -0.96 15.28
CA ARG A 206 19.87 -0.09 14.56
C ARG A 206 19.52 -0.66 13.21
N ILE A 207 18.34 -0.30 12.69
CA ILE A 207 17.82 -0.79 11.41
C ILE A 207 17.38 0.34 10.48
N HIS A 208 17.33 0.04 9.20
CA HIS A 208 16.58 0.79 8.21
C HIS A 208 15.19 0.18 8.03
N LEU A 209 14.17 1.02 7.89
CA LEU A 209 12.84 0.57 7.50
C LEU A 209 12.57 1.00 6.06
N PHE A 210 12.25 0.04 5.21
CA PHE A 210 11.75 0.27 3.86
C PHE A 210 10.30 -0.19 3.82
N SER A 211 9.38 0.74 3.55
CA SER A 211 7.95 0.47 3.70
C SER A 211 7.09 1.04 2.59
N GLU A 212 5.99 0.34 2.31
CA GLU A 212 4.99 0.72 1.32
C GLU A 212 3.57 0.63 1.89
N SER A 213 2.69 1.58 1.56
CA SER A 213 1.26 1.54 1.88
C SER A 213 1.00 1.27 3.37
N TYR A 214 0.29 0.20 3.75
CA TYR A 214 0.10 -0.22 5.15
C TYR A 214 1.41 -0.31 5.95
N GLY A 215 2.49 -0.81 5.35
CA GLY A 215 3.82 -0.86 5.96
C GLY A 215 4.32 0.51 6.41
N THR A 216 3.93 1.60 5.74
CA THR A 216 4.30 2.96 6.16
C THR A 216 3.65 3.35 7.49
N ARG A 217 2.47 2.80 7.82
CA ARG A 217 1.84 3.02 9.13
C ARG A 217 2.61 2.28 10.22
N ILE A 218 3.01 1.03 9.95
CA ILE A 218 3.88 0.27 10.85
C ILE A 218 5.17 1.05 11.10
N ALA A 219 5.82 1.53 10.03
CA ALA A 219 7.11 2.18 10.12
C ALA A 219 7.04 3.54 10.86
N GLN A 220 5.97 4.31 10.68
CA GLN A 220 5.71 5.52 11.47
C GLN A 220 5.53 5.21 12.96
N ILE A 221 4.79 4.16 13.31
CA ILE A 221 4.60 3.75 14.70
C ILE A 221 5.89 3.19 15.30
N TYR A 222 6.69 2.44 14.54
CA TYR A 222 8.02 1.99 14.95
C TYR A 222 8.93 3.18 15.25
N ALA A 223 8.96 4.19 14.37
CA ALA A 223 9.74 5.41 14.59
C ALA A 223 9.31 6.17 15.86
N TYR A 224 8.03 6.09 16.22
CA TYR A 224 7.49 6.69 17.44
C TYR A 224 7.84 5.89 18.71
N LEU A 225 7.69 4.56 18.67
CA LEU A 225 7.89 3.68 19.83
C LEU A 225 9.37 3.34 20.09
N HIS A 226 10.15 3.15 19.03
CA HIS A 226 11.55 2.68 19.08
C HIS A 226 12.52 3.62 18.32
N PRO A 227 12.51 4.95 18.57
CA PRO A 227 13.30 5.91 17.78
C PRO A 227 14.81 5.66 17.84
N ALA A 228 15.32 5.16 18.98
CA ALA A 228 16.75 4.87 19.16
C ALA A 228 17.23 3.67 18.32
N SER A 229 16.31 2.76 17.98
CA SER A 229 16.57 1.57 17.15
C SER A 229 16.55 1.89 15.65
N LEU A 230 16.12 3.09 15.25
CA LEU A 230 15.94 3.47 13.85
C LEU A 230 17.12 4.30 13.34
N ARG A 231 17.65 3.92 12.18
CA ARG A 231 18.73 4.67 11.49
C ARG A 231 18.22 5.52 10.34
N ARG A 232 17.39 4.94 9.45
CA ARG A 232 16.75 5.63 8.32
C ARG A 232 15.39 5.00 8.05
N LEU A 233 14.51 5.78 7.44
CA LEU A 233 13.14 5.39 7.13
C LEU A 233 12.79 5.81 5.70
N VAL A 234 12.24 4.90 4.92
CA VAL A 234 11.67 5.14 3.59
C VAL A 234 10.18 4.79 3.63
N LEU A 235 9.34 5.73 3.24
CA LEU A 235 7.88 5.59 3.19
C LEU A 235 7.40 5.82 1.75
N ILE A 236 6.78 4.80 1.13
CA ILE A 236 6.22 4.88 -0.23
C ILE A 236 4.70 4.74 -0.15
N GLY A 237 3.94 5.68 -0.71
CA GLY A 237 2.47 5.66 -0.62
C GLY A 237 1.99 5.78 0.83
N VAL A 238 2.32 6.90 1.49
CA VAL A 238 2.18 7.06 2.94
C VAL A 238 0.73 6.94 3.41
N ASN A 239 0.46 6.02 4.32
CA ASN A 239 -0.78 5.92 5.07
C ASN A 239 -0.69 6.70 6.39
N THR A 240 -1.12 7.95 6.38
CA THR A 240 -1.05 8.86 7.53
C THR A 240 -2.13 8.54 8.60
N PRO A 241 -1.87 8.83 9.89
CA PRO A 241 -2.87 8.71 10.95
C PRO A 241 -4.24 9.28 10.58
N GLY A 242 -5.32 8.56 10.89
CA GLY A 242 -6.70 8.93 10.52
C GLY A 242 -7.18 8.40 9.15
N HIS A 243 -6.28 8.02 8.24
CA HIS A 243 -6.63 7.60 6.88
C HIS A 243 -6.48 6.09 6.65
N PHE A 244 -6.89 5.27 7.62
CA PHE A 244 -6.81 3.81 7.46
C PHE A 244 -7.96 3.24 6.59
N VAL A 245 -9.09 3.95 6.58
CA VAL A 245 -10.20 3.73 5.64
C VAL A 245 -10.11 4.76 4.54
N TRP A 246 -10.47 4.38 3.32
CA TRP A 246 -10.52 5.29 2.18
C TRP A 246 -11.47 6.46 2.46
N ASP A 247 -10.96 7.67 2.24
CA ASP A 247 -11.76 8.89 2.28
C ASP A 247 -12.29 9.18 0.87
N PRO A 248 -13.62 9.14 0.64
CA PRO A 248 -14.19 9.42 -0.68
C PRO A 248 -13.82 10.82 -1.19
N ALA A 249 -13.65 11.80 -0.30
CA ALA A 249 -13.29 13.16 -0.70
C ALA A 249 -11.90 13.24 -1.34
N VAL A 250 -10.97 12.36 -0.96
CA VAL A 250 -9.64 12.27 -1.60
C VAL A 250 -9.77 11.76 -3.03
N PHE A 251 -10.65 10.79 -3.26
CA PHE A 251 -10.91 10.27 -4.60
C PHE A 251 -11.62 11.31 -5.48
N ASP A 252 -12.59 12.04 -4.93
CA ASP A 252 -13.26 13.16 -5.62
C ASP A 252 -12.26 14.26 -6.01
N GLN A 253 -11.32 14.61 -5.12
CA GLN A 253 -10.25 15.56 -5.44
C GLN A 253 -9.35 15.06 -6.56
N MET A 254 -9.03 13.77 -6.59
CA MET A 254 -8.25 13.16 -7.66
C MET A 254 -8.98 13.24 -9.00
N ILE A 255 -10.27 12.89 -9.04
CA ILE A 255 -11.11 13.02 -10.25
C ILE A 255 -11.17 14.49 -10.70
N GLY A 256 -11.39 15.42 -9.76
CA GLY A 256 -11.40 16.86 -10.05
C GLY A 256 -10.07 17.35 -10.64
N ARG A 257 -8.93 16.86 -10.11
CA ARG A 257 -7.61 17.18 -10.66
C ARG A 257 -7.44 16.65 -12.08
N ILE A 258 -7.91 15.43 -12.35
CA ILE A 258 -7.87 14.84 -13.69
C ILE A 258 -8.77 15.62 -14.66
N ALA A 259 -9.96 16.05 -14.21
CA ALA A 259 -10.86 16.86 -15.02
C ALA A 259 -10.25 18.22 -15.38
N GLU A 260 -9.56 18.87 -14.44
CA GLU A 260 -8.85 20.13 -14.71
C GLU A 260 -7.71 19.93 -15.72
N LEU A 261 -6.95 18.83 -15.61
CA LEU A 261 -5.91 18.50 -16.60
C LEU A 261 -6.53 18.22 -17.97
N CYS A 262 -7.67 17.53 -18.03
CA CYS A 262 -8.39 17.28 -19.28
C CYS A 262 -8.83 18.58 -19.96
N ARG A 263 -9.31 19.56 -19.17
CA ARG A 263 -9.73 20.87 -19.69
C ARG A 263 -8.58 21.65 -20.32
N GLN A 264 -7.35 21.45 -19.83
CA GLN A 264 -6.13 22.08 -20.35
C GLN A 264 -5.56 21.37 -21.58
N ASP A 265 -5.95 20.12 -21.81
CA ASP A 265 -5.51 19.32 -22.96
C ASP A 265 -6.52 19.40 -24.12
N ALA A 266 -6.06 19.83 -25.30
CA ALA A 266 -6.93 20.03 -26.45
C ALA A 266 -7.52 18.71 -26.99
N ALA A 267 -6.82 17.58 -26.86
CA ALA A 267 -7.34 16.29 -27.29
C ALA A 267 -8.43 15.77 -26.34
N CYS A 268 -8.27 16.03 -25.05
CA CYS A 268 -9.20 15.62 -24.01
C CYS A 268 -10.47 16.49 -23.96
N SER A 269 -10.31 17.81 -23.92
CA SER A 269 -11.42 18.77 -23.88
C SER A 269 -12.36 18.69 -25.10
N ARG A 270 -11.88 18.20 -26.25
CA ARG A 270 -12.74 17.90 -27.42
C ARG A 270 -13.69 16.72 -27.19
N ARG A 271 -13.38 15.82 -26.25
CA ARG A 271 -14.16 14.61 -25.97
C ARG A 271 -15.14 14.79 -24.81
N THR A 272 -14.85 15.70 -23.89
CA THR A 272 -15.76 16.08 -22.80
C THR A 272 -15.48 17.51 -22.33
N ALA A 273 -16.55 18.25 -22.03
CA ALA A 273 -16.45 19.57 -21.41
C ALA A 273 -16.12 19.49 -19.91
N ASP A 274 -16.54 18.40 -19.24
CA ASP A 274 -16.31 18.14 -17.83
C ASP A 274 -16.23 16.63 -17.58
N PHE A 275 -15.00 16.14 -17.39
CA PHE A 275 -14.77 14.73 -17.14
C PHE A 275 -15.32 14.27 -15.78
N ALA A 276 -15.26 15.11 -14.74
CA ALA A 276 -15.75 14.74 -13.42
C ALA A 276 -17.27 14.54 -13.47
N GLN A 277 -17.99 15.48 -14.09
CA GLN A 277 -19.43 15.34 -14.31
C GLN A 277 -19.76 14.15 -15.22
N THR A 278 -18.94 13.88 -16.23
CA THR A 278 -19.10 12.70 -17.09
C THR A 278 -19.04 11.41 -16.28
N MET A 279 -18.00 11.27 -15.45
CA MET A 279 -17.85 10.12 -14.56
C MET A 279 -19.03 9.97 -13.58
N TYR A 280 -19.45 11.08 -12.98
CA TYR A 280 -20.58 11.11 -12.07
C TYR A 280 -21.86 10.60 -12.76
N THR A 281 -22.21 11.19 -13.91
CA THR A 281 -23.42 10.81 -14.65
C THR A 281 -23.38 9.35 -15.06
N VAL A 282 -22.26 8.88 -15.61
CA VAL A 282 -22.11 7.47 -16.03
C VAL A 282 -22.25 6.51 -14.85
N ASN A 283 -21.71 6.86 -13.67
CA ASN A 283 -21.87 6.01 -12.49
C ASN A 283 -23.33 5.93 -11.99
N HIS A 284 -24.15 6.96 -12.21
CA HIS A 284 -25.54 7.00 -11.74
C HIS A 284 -26.58 6.55 -12.76
N THR A 285 -26.23 6.59 -14.05
CA THR A 285 -27.14 6.23 -15.16
C THR A 285 -26.75 4.93 -15.86
N MET A 286 -25.79 4.19 -15.30
CA MET A 286 -25.30 2.94 -15.88
C MET A 286 -26.44 1.93 -16.02
N PRO A 287 -26.70 1.41 -17.24
CA PRO A 287 -27.68 0.36 -17.41
C PRO A 287 -27.15 -0.94 -16.78
N ASP A 288 -28.07 -1.80 -16.36
CA ASP A 288 -27.76 -3.14 -15.83
C ASP A 288 -27.49 -4.18 -16.94
N ARG A 289 -27.73 -3.80 -18.20
CA ARG A 289 -27.48 -4.61 -19.39
C ARG A 289 -26.99 -3.77 -20.58
N TRP A 290 -26.17 -4.38 -21.41
CA TRP A 290 -25.85 -3.91 -22.75
C TRP A 290 -25.88 -5.07 -23.73
N LEU A 291 -26.80 -5.00 -24.69
CA LEU A 291 -27.16 -6.12 -25.55
C LEU A 291 -27.46 -7.37 -24.71
N LEU A 292 -26.68 -8.43 -24.85
CA LEU A 292 -26.82 -9.69 -24.12
C LEU A 292 -25.95 -9.77 -22.86
N PHE A 293 -25.11 -8.76 -22.60
CA PHE A 293 -24.18 -8.76 -21.48
C PHE A 293 -24.79 -8.04 -20.28
N ARG A 294 -24.69 -8.66 -19.11
CA ARG A 294 -25.02 -8.00 -17.84
C ARG A 294 -23.89 -7.05 -17.48
N ILE A 295 -24.25 -5.84 -17.09
CA ILE A 295 -23.34 -4.88 -16.49
C ILE A 295 -23.66 -4.84 -15.01
N ASP A 296 -22.66 -5.05 -14.16
CA ASP A 296 -22.79 -4.88 -12.72
C ASP A 296 -22.16 -3.54 -12.32
N PRO A 297 -22.96 -2.50 -12.01
CA PRO A 297 -22.45 -1.19 -11.67
C PRO A 297 -21.48 -1.20 -10.49
N ASP A 298 -21.69 -2.11 -9.53
CA ASP A 298 -20.84 -2.23 -8.34
C ASP A 298 -19.44 -2.72 -8.71
N THR A 299 -19.35 -3.77 -9.53
CA THR A 299 -18.07 -4.26 -10.06
C THR A 299 -17.38 -3.23 -10.95
N VAL A 300 -18.14 -2.48 -11.76
CA VAL A 300 -17.55 -1.42 -12.59
C VAL A 300 -16.95 -0.30 -11.72
N ARG A 301 -17.68 0.17 -10.71
CA ARG A 301 -17.19 1.20 -9.77
C ARG A 301 -15.97 0.71 -8.99
N MET A 302 -16.01 -0.53 -8.50
CA MET A 302 -14.90 -1.16 -7.80
C MET A 302 -13.68 -1.28 -8.71
N GLY A 303 -13.85 -1.81 -9.93
CA GLY A 303 -12.78 -1.94 -10.91
C GLY A 303 -12.17 -0.59 -11.30
N ALA A 304 -13.02 0.42 -11.55
CA ALA A 304 -12.58 1.77 -11.83
C ALA A 304 -11.72 2.33 -10.69
N HIS A 305 -12.16 2.20 -9.44
CA HIS A 305 -11.41 2.63 -8.26
C HIS A 305 -9.99 2.03 -8.23
N PHE A 306 -9.85 0.71 -8.44
CA PHE A 306 -8.53 0.06 -8.44
C PHE A 306 -7.66 0.46 -9.62
N LEU A 307 -8.24 0.60 -10.81
CA LEU A 307 -7.50 0.99 -12.02
C LEU A 307 -7.04 2.46 -11.96
N PHE A 308 -7.78 3.33 -11.27
CA PHE A 308 -7.38 4.73 -11.06
C PHE A 308 -6.14 4.89 -10.18
N MET A 309 -5.79 3.89 -9.37
CA MET A 309 -4.59 3.94 -8.51
C MET A 309 -3.27 3.81 -9.27
N SER A 310 -3.32 3.57 -10.59
CA SER A 310 -2.15 3.28 -11.42
C SER A 310 -2.12 4.19 -12.65
N ASN A 311 -1.06 5.00 -12.79
CA ASN A 311 -0.89 5.90 -13.93
C ASN A 311 -1.00 5.19 -15.30
N PRO A 312 -0.42 3.98 -15.50
CA PRO A 312 -0.60 3.23 -16.75
C PRO A 312 -2.04 2.76 -17.03
N MET A 313 -2.83 2.52 -15.99
CA MET A 313 -4.19 1.96 -16.12
C MET A 313 -5.28 3.04 -16.12
N MET A 314 -4.97 4.22 -15.58
CA MET A 314 -5.89 5.36 -15.51
C MET A 314 -6.48 5.76 -16.89
N PRO A 315 -5.71 5.79 -18.00
CA PRO A 315 -6.26 6.08 -19.33
C PRO A 315 -7.34 5.10 -19.77
N LEU A 316 -7.22 3.81 -19.42
CA LEU A 316 -8.25 2.81 -19.73
C LEU A 316 -9.58 3.17 -19.09
N VAL A 317 -9.55 3.58 -17.82
CA VAL A 317 -10.77 4.01 -17.12
C VAL A 317 -11.32 5.27 -17.79
N PHE A 318 -10.46 6.23 -18.08
CA PHE A 318 -10.82 7.47 -18.74
C PHE A 318 -11.57 7.23 -20.06
N ASP A 319 -10.99 6.43 -20.96
CA ASP A 319 -11.58 6.09 -22.25
C ASP A 319 -12.88 5.32 -22.11
N ALA A 320 -12.95 4.38 -21.17
CA ALA A 320 -14.17 3.67 -20.88
C ALA A 320 -15.27 4.67 -20.48
N TYR A 321 -15.06 5.55 -19.50
CA TYR A 321 -16.06 6.52 -19.03
C TYR A 321 -16.55 7.45 -20.14
N LEU A 322 -15.66 7.92 -21.01
CA LEU A 322 -16.07 8.72 -22.18
C LEU A 322 -16.89 7.93 -23.19
N ALA A 323 -16.53 6.68 -23.47
CA ALA A 323 -17.32 5.82 -24.37
C ALA A 323 -18.74 5.60 -23.84
N ALA A 324 -18.95 5.48 -22.52
CA ALA A 324 -20.32 5.32 -21.97
C ALA A 324 -21.16 6.56 -22.20
N ALA A 325 -20.55 7.72 -21.97
CA ALA A 325 -21.25 8.98 -22.15
C ALA A 325 -21.69 9.17 -23.61
N ALA A 326 -20.96 8.57 -24.56
CA ALA A 326 -21.32 8.49 -25.97
C ALA A 326 -22.26 7.33 -26.33
N GLY A 327 -22.72 6.54 -25.35
CA GLY A 327 -23.66 5.42 -25.55
C GLY A 327 -23.02 4.03 -25.71
N ASP A 328 -21.70 3.90 -25.57
CA ASP A 328 -20.98 2.62 -25.65
C ASP A 328 -20.42 2.16 -24.29
N PRO A 329 -21.15 1.29 -23.56
CA PRO A 329 -20.66 0.71 -22.31
C PRO A 329 -19.75 -0.52 -22.49
N SER A 330 -19.46 -0.98 -23.71
CA SER A 330 -18.78 -2.27 -23.98
C SER A 330 -17.39 -2.39 -23.33
N GLY A 331 -16.60 -1.32 -23.34
CA GLY A 331 -15.28 -1.26 -22.70
C GLY A 331 -15.29 -1.45 -21.18
N ARG A 332 -16.45 -1.37 -20.52
CA ARG A 332 -16.63 -1.68 -19.09
C ARG A 332 -17.00 -3.13 -18.83
N GLY A 333 -17.62 -3.83 -19.78
CA GLY A 333 -17.92 -5.26 -19.69
C GLY A 333 -16.69 -6.15 -19.83
N CYS A 334 -15.57 -5.60 -20.34
CA CYS A 334 -14.29 -6.31 -20.49
C CYS A 334 -13.34 -6.19 -19.27
N CYS A 335 -13.72 -5.46 -18.21
CA CYS A 335 -13.07 -5.63 -16.91
C CYS A 335 -13.33 -7.08 -16.46
N PRO A 336 -12.30 -7.89 -16.19
CA PRO A 336 -12.35 -9.33 -16.40
C PRO A 336 -13.39 -10.01 -15.50
N GLN A 337 -14.57 -10.27 -16.07
CA GLN A 337 -15.48 -11.32 -15.64
C GLN A 337 -15.06 -12.64 -16.29
N THR A 338 -13.83 -13.11 -16.08
CA THR A 338 -13.47 -14.48 -16.50
C THR A 338 -12.44 -15.08 -15.55
N SER A 339 -12.92 -15.69 -14.47
CA SER A 339 -12.28 -16.90 -13.95
C SER A 339 -12.62 -18.07 -14.87
N ARG A 340 -11.95 -18.18 -16.02
CA ARG A 340 -11.76 -19.43 -16.75
C ARG A 340 -10.63 -19.21 -17.75
N SER A 341 -9.56 -19.97 -17.54
CA SER A 341 -8.36 -20.03 -18.36
C SER A 341 -8.69 -20.30 -19.82
N THR A 342 -8.27 -19.40 -20.71
CA THR A 342 -7.98 -19.75 -22.11
C THR A 342 -6.87 -18.84 -22.61
N ALA A 343 -5.70 -19.43 -22.80
CA ALA A 343 -4.55 -18.78 -23.41
C ALA A 343 -4.87 -18.48 -24.88
N ILE A 344 -4.92 -17.20 -25.25
CA ILE A 344 -4.98 -16.79 -26.65
C ILE A 344 -3.55 -16.58 -27.14
N ARG A 345 -3.12 -17.46 -28.04
CA ARG A 345 -1.90 -17.31 -28.86
C ARG A 345 -1.98 -15.99 -29.63
N SER A 346 -0.93 -15.17 -29.55
CA SER A 346 -0.78 -14.03 -30.43
C SER A 346 -0.43 -14.50 -31.84
N THR A 347 -1.31 -14.23 -32.79
CA THR A 347 -1.01 -14.29 -34.23
C THR A 347 -0.25 -13.03 -34.62
N ARG A 348 0.90 -13.22 -35.29
CA ARG A 348 1.69 -12.17 -35.95
C ARG A 348 0.79 -11.31 -36.84
N ALA A 349 0.77 -10.00 -36.59
CA ALA A 349 0.36 -9.00 -37.56
C ALA A 349 1.51 -8.01 -37.77
N ALA A 350 1.63 -7.55 -39.02
CA ALA A 350 2.80 -6.97 -39.65
C ALA A 350 3.34 -5.68 -38.99
N ARG A 351 4.67 -5.55 -39.00
CA ARG A 351 5.40 -4.33 -38.64
C ARG A 351 5.34 -3.32 -39.81
N PRO A 352 4.99 -2.05 -39.60
CA PRO A 352 5.36 -0.99 -40.52
C PRO A 352 6.83 -0.61 -40.29
N THR A 353 7.60 -0.62 -41.36
CA THR A 353 9.00 -0.20 -41.41
C THR A 353 9.13 1.30 -41.13
N TRP A 354 9.78 1.66 -40.01
CA TRP A 354 10.32 3.01 -39.79
C TRP A 354 11.84 2.94 -39.82
N ARG A 355 12.45 3.68 -40.76
CA ARG A 355 13.91 3.90 -40.83
C ARG A 355 14.33 4.85 -39.70
N PRO A 356 15.43 4.57 -38.97
CA PRO A 356 15.91 5.46 -37.92
C PRO A 356 16.75 6.60 -38.49
N MET A 357 16.46 7.85 -38.08
CA MET A 357 17.44 8.92 -38.04
C MET A 357 18.00 9.02 -36.63
N ALA A 358 19.33 9.06 -36.54
CA ALA A 358 20.09 9.12 -35.31
C ALA A 358 19.81 10.41 -34.52
N GLY A 359 19.64 10.26 -33.20
CA GLY A 359 19.42 11.37 -32.28
C GLY A 359 19.29 10.87 -30.85
N SER A 360 20.43 10.80 -30.17
CA SER A 360 20.66 10.49 -28.76
C SER A 360 19.60 10.99 -27.76
N THR A 361 19.20 10.15 -26.81
CA THR A 361 19.03 10.54 -25.39
C THR A 361 19.03 9.30 -24.49
N ALA A 362 20.19 9.04 -23.89
CA ALA A 362 20.32 8.27 -22.65
C ALA A 362 20.34 9.29 -21.50
N TRP A 363 19.42 9.19 -20.54
CA TRP A 363 19.47 9.99 -19.32
C TRP A 363 20.16 9.18 -18.22
N GLY A 364 21.49 9.27 -18.21
CA GLY A 364 22.33 8.90 -17.07
C GLY A 364 22.23 9.97 -15.99
N TRP A 365 22.01 9.55 -14.75
CA TRP A 365 22.00 10.41 -13.57
C TRP A 365 23.45 10.78 -13.22
N GLY A 366 23.85 12.02 -13.55
CA GLY A 366 25.16 12.57 -13.22
C GLY A 366 25.30 12.86 -11.72
N SER A 367 26.30 12.24 -11.11
CA SER A 367 26.82 12.57 -9.78
C SER A 367 27.53 13.93 -9.81
N ARG A 368 27.09 14.88 -8.97
CA ARG A 368 27.89 16.07 -8.67
C ARG A 368 28.67 15.83 -7.39
N SER A 369 29.98 15.75 -7.55
CA SER A 369 30.99 15.79 -6.51
C SER A 369 30.96 17.14 -5.78
N TRP A 370 30.81 17.10 -4.46
CA TRP A 370 31.06 18.25 -3.59
C TRP A 370 32.48 18.14 -3.05
N ALA A 371 33.38 18.96 -3.58
CA ALA A 371 34.71 19.15 -3.03
C ALA A 371 34.67 20.11 -1.83
N ARG A 372 35.27 19.68 -0.72
CA ARG A 372 35.58 20.52 0.46
C ARG A 372 36.65 21.55 0.11
N PRO A 373 36.66 22.72 0.77
CA PRO A 373 37.89 23.48 0.96
C PRO A 373 38.32 23.52 2.44
N SER A 374 39.62 23.36 2.65
CA SER A 374 40.34 23.70 3.90
C SER A 374 41.17 24.98 3.69
N PRO A 375 41.63 25.65 4.77
CA PRO A 375 41.83 27.10 4.78
C PRO A 375 43.31 27.53 4.73
N SER A 376 43.57 28.77 4.27
CA SER A 376 44.63 29.68 4.78
C SER A 376 44.86 30.90 3.87
N GLY A 377 45.25 32.04 4.44
CA GLY A 377 46.14 33.01 3.77
C GLY A 377 45.61 34.40 3.39
N SER A 378 45.61 35.30 4.37
CA SER A 378 45.87 36.77 4.32
C SER A 378 46.24 37.51 3.02
N GLY A 379 45.68 38.72 2.82
CA GLY A 379 46.39 39.89 2.26
C GLY A 379 45.77 40.57 1.01
N PRO A 380 45.99 41.89 0.77
CA PRO A 380 44.90 42.82 0.45
C PRO A 380 44.89 43.47 -0.95
N TRP A 381 43.68 43.93 -1.34
CA TRP A 381 43.33 45.09 -2.18
C TRP A 381 44.03 45.34 -3.54
N ARG A 382 43.23 45.41 -4.62
CA ARG A 382 43.18 46.53 -5.59
C ARG A 382 42.02 46.38 -6.60
N ARG A 383 41.20 47.42 -6.75
CA ARG A 383 40.40 47.71 -7.95
C ARG A 383 41.28 48.52 -8.92
N PRO A 384 41.04 48.44 -10.25
CA PRO A 384 40.34 49.56 -10.88
C PRO A 384 39.41 49.16 -12.06
N GLY A 385 38.23 49.79 -12.09
CA GLY A 385 37.77 50.68 -13.18
C GLY A 385 37.33 50.13 -14.55
N PRO A 386 36.40 50.81 -15.26
CA PRO A 386 35.53 50.23 -16.28
C PRO A 386 35.80 50.74 -17.71
N SER A 387 35.35 49.99 -18.74
CA SER A 387 35.05 50.52 -20.08
C SER A 387 33.84 49.75 -20.63
N SER A 388 32.64 50.32 -20.76
CA SER A 388 32.16 51.34 -21.72
C SER A 388 32.23 50.87 -23.19
N ARG A 389 31.09 50.38 -23.70
CA ARG A 389 30.47 50.76 -24.99
C ARG A 389 29.22 49.90 -25.28
N SER A 390 28.05 50.50 -25.06
CA SER A 390 26.90 50.40 -25.97
C SER A 390 26.95 51.66 -26.87
N PRO A 391 26.11 51.92 -27.92
CA PRO A 391 24.68 51.56 -28.04
C PRO A 391 24.13 51.32 -29.48
N ARG A 392 22.86 50.85 -29.56
CA ARG A 392 21.73 51.25 -30.46
C ARG A 392 20.73 50.07 -30.47
N ARG A 393 19.56 50.07 -29.79
CA ARG A 393 18.34 50.91 -29.79
C ARG A 393 17.55 50.92 -31.11
N CYS A 394 16.35 50.31 -31.09
CA CYS A 394 15.01 50.95 -31.15
C CYS A 394 13.97 49.85 -30.79
N ALA A 395 13.21 49.88 -29.67
CA ALA A 395 12.13 50.78 -29.24
C ALA A 395 10.85 50.62 -30.09
N ALA A 396 9.61 50.57 -29.59
CA ALA A 396 8.93 50.65 -28.28
C ALA A 396 7.43 50.28 -28.53
N PHE A 397 6.59 49.81 -27.59
CA PHE A 397 5.79 50.56 -26.59
C PHE A 397 4.95 49.51 -25.81
N ARG A 398 5.03 49.30 -24.48
CA ARG A 398 4.41 50.00 -23.30
C ARG A 398 2.87 50.05 -23.31
N ARG A 399 2.09 49.99 -22.21
CA ARG A 399 2.12 49.54 -20.79
C ARG A 399 0.90 50.24 -20.13
N ALA A 400 0.20 49.59 -19.20
CA ALA A 400 -0.48 50.20 -18.05
C ALA A 400 -0.66 49.07 -16.99
N MET A 401 0.08 49.01 -15.87
CA MET A 401 -0.07 49.72 -14.55
C MET A 401 -1.38 49.41 -13.82
N TRP A 402 -1.52 49.31 -12.49
CA TRP A 402 -0.75 48.87 -11.28
C TRP A 402 -1.59 49.34 -10.06
N ARG A 403 -1.45 48.66 -8.89
CA ARG A 403 -1.89 49.03 -7.49
C ARG A 403 -3.33 48.63 -7.11
N CYS A 404 -3.69 48.14 -5.91
CA CYS A 404 -3.18 48.19 -4.51
C CYS A 404 -3.49 46.82 -3.80
N CYS A 405 -2.99 46.37 -2.65
CA CYS A 405 -2.19 46.92 -1.55
C CYS A 405 -1.54 45.76 -0.75
N TRP A 406 -0.42 46.07 -0.09
CA TRP A 406 0.29 45.25 0.91
C TRP A 406 -0.10 45.70 2.33
N SER A 407 -0.15 44.78 3.30
CA SER A 407 0.30 45.02 4.70
C SER A 407 0.29 43.72 5.55
N THR A 408 1.50 43.24 5.91
CA THR A 408 2.02 42.85 7.27
C THR A 408 1.10 42.13 8.27
N ALA A 409 1.43 41.09 9.06
CA ALA A 409 2.59 40.26 9.48
C ALA A 409 2.02 39.20 10.50
N PRO A 410 2.78 38.41 11.30
CA PRO A 410 4.09 37.75 11.14
C PRO A 410 4.04 36.22 11.37
N TRP A 411 5.18 35.58 11.08
CA TRP A 411 5.53 34.20 11.43
C TRP A 411 5.53 33.94 12.95
N ILE A 412 4.97 32.80 13.37
CA ILE A 412 5.12 32.22 14.71
C ILE A 412 5.74 30.83 14.57
N SER A 413 6.91 30.64 15.16
CA SER A 413 7.58 29.34 15.35
C SER A 413 6.74 28.41 16.24
N PRO A 414 6.59 27.10 15.94
CA PRO A 414 6.08 26.17 16.93
C PRO A 414 7.20 25.80 17.92
N ARG A 415 7.01 26.23 19.17
CA ARG A 415 7.77 25.76 20.33
C ARG A 415 7.56 24.25 20.52
N ARG A 416 8.62 23.57 20.97
CA ARG A 416 8.62 22.17 21.44
C ARG A 416 7.53 21.95 22.51
N PRO A 417 6.76 20.84 22.47
CA PRO A 417 5.92 20.46 23.60
C PRO A 417 6.78 19.85 24.74
N PRO A 418 6.38 20.01 26.01
CA PRO A 418 7.05 19.36 27.14
C PRO A 418 6.74 17.85 27.19
N PRO A 419 7.59 17.03 27.84
CA PRO A 419 7.40 15.59 27.92
C PRO A 419 6.24 15.24 28.87
N TRP A 420 5.33 14.40 28.39
CA TRP A 420 4.26 13.82 29.19
C TRP A 420 4.79 12.65 30.01
N THR A 421 4.77 12.81 31.33
CA THR A 421 5.03 11.74 32.31
C THR A 421 3.84 10.78 32.38
N ARG A 422 4.11 9.47 32.29
CA ARG A 422 3.15 8.38 32.53
C ARG A 422 2.55 8.45 33.94
N PRO A 423 1.27 8.11 34.14
CA PRO A 423 0.80 7.61 35.41
C PRO A 423 0.49 6.10 35.34
N SER A 424 1.10 5.34 36.25
CA SER A 424 0.63 4.01 36.67
C SER A 424 -0.35 4.14 37.84
N PRO A 425 -1.15 3.10 38.15
CA PRO A 425 -2.52 3.27 38.63
C PRO A 425 -2.65 3.15 40.15
N THR A 426 -3.59 3.90 40.71
CA THR A 426 -4.15 3.60 42.04
C THR A 426 -5.66 3.84 42.05
N ILE A 427 -6.38 2.78 42.37
CA ILE A 427 -7.82 2.74 42.60
C ILE A 427 -8.12 3.42 43.93
N THR A 428 -9.08 4.35 43.96
CA THR A 428 -10.02 4.49 45.09
C THR A 428 -11.27 5.30 44.71
N ARG A 429 -12.36 4.98 45.41
CA ARG A 429 -13.77 5.21 45.10
C ARG A 429 -14.26 6.66 45.23
N ARG A 430 -15.28 6.95 44.40
CA ARG A 430 -16.50 7.79 44.61
C ARG A 430 -16.34 9.24 45.09
N ARG A 431 -16.87 10.18 44.28
CA ARG A 431 -18.10 10.98 44.59
C ARG A 431 -18.53 11.84 43.38
N ARG A 432 -19.85 11.94 43.20
CA ARG A 432 -20.54 12.83 42.25
C ARG A 432 -20.42 14.28 42.74
N CYS A 433 -20.32 15.24 41.82
CA CYS A 433 -20.93 16.57 41.96
C CYS A 433 -21.20 17.17 40.57
N CYS A 434 -22.43 17.66 40.42
CA CYS A 434 -22.90 18.51 39.33
C CYS A 434 -22.33 19.93 39.46
N CYS A 435 -22.15 20.62 38.34
CA CYS A 435 -22.43 22.06 38.24
C CYS A 435 -22.68 22.45 36.77
N ARG A 436 -23.93 22.82 36.49
CA ARG A 436 -24.34 23.68 35.37
C ARG A 436 -23.98 25.13 35.72
N SER A 437 -23.71 25.94 34.70
CA SER A 437 -23.88 27.39 34.77
C SER A 437 -24.44 27.88 33.44
N SER A 438 -25.58 28.56 33.52
CA SER A 438 -26.31 29.24 32.45
C SER A 438 -26.39 30.73 32.79
N ALA A 439 -26.31 31.60 31.79
CA ALA A 439 -26.93 32.94 31.71
C ALA A 439 -26.77 33.40 30.24
N MET A 440 -27.77 33.53 29.36
CA MET A 440 -29.12 34.11 29.38
C MET A 440 -29.13 35.64 29.27
N TRP A 441 -29.83 36.16 28.25
CA TRP A 441 -30.69 37.36 28.18
C TRP A 441 -31.48 37.22 26.84
N ALA A 442 -32.78 36.83 26.84
CA ALA A 442 -34.01 37.61 27.08
C ALA A 442 -34.50 38.35 25.82
N MET A 443 -35.78 38.50 25.45
CA MET A 443 -37.10 37.88 25.71
C MET A 443 -38.12 38.69 24.87
N CYS A 444 -39.29 38.11 24.55
CA CYS A 444 -40.62 38.72 24.24
C CYS A 444 -41.28 38.06 23.02
N THR A 445 -42.54 37.62 22.98
CA THR A 445 -43.58 37.15 23.93
C THR A 445 -44.82 36.84 23.06
N ARG A 446 -45.46 35.67 23.26
CA ARG A 446 -46.93 35.35 23.14
C ARG A 446 -47.64 35.70 21.82
N SER A 447 -48.65 35.00 21.29
CA SER A 447 -49.54 33.92 21.74
C SER A 447 -50.42 33.58 20.52
N SER A 448 -50.74 32.29 20.30
CA SER A 448 -51.83 31.86 19.40
C SER A 448 -53.21 32.16 20.01
N PRO A 449 -54.27 32.21 19.19
CA PRO A 449 -55.24 31.11 19.28
C PRO A 449 -55.79 30.63 17.91
N ARG A 450 -56.21 29.36 17.88
CA ARG A 450 -57.18 28.81 16.90
C ARG A 450 -58.59 29.35 17.20
N PRO A 451 -59.51 29.23 16.23
CA PRO A 451 -60.71 28.45 16.53
C PRO A 451 -61.06 27.42 15.45
N SER A 452 -61.78 26.41 15.90
CA SER A 452 -62.50 25.37 15.16
C SER A 452 -63.91 25.82 14.80
N SER A 453 -64.35 25.56 13.56
CA SER A 453 -65.63 24.91 13.19
C SER A 453 -65.94 25.15 11.70
N GLY A 454 -66.42 24.10 11.03
CA GLY A 454 -66.71 24.03 9.60
C GLY A 454 -66.49 22.63 9.08
#